data_AF-A0A6A6T036-F1
#
_entry.id   AF-A0A6A6T036-F1
#
_cell.length_a   1.000
_cell.length_b   1.000
_cell.length_c   1.000
_cell.angle_alpha   90.00
_cell.angle_beta   90.00
_cell.angle_gamma   90.00
#
_symmetry.space_group_name_H-M   'P 1'
#
loop_
_entity.id
_entity.type
_entity.pdbx_description
1 polymer ?
#
loop_
_entity_poly.entity_id
_entity_poly.type
_entity_poly.pdbx_seq_one_letter_code
_entity_poly.pdbx_strand_id
1 'polypeptide(L)'
;MWQGVLRKRDRHHRYCLPCTTQQHCRLREEHARNAIKWDTIEATPGTFSYSKSDVIRDLAQKNGQKLRCHTLVWYTQLLNWVSNGGFDDATLIDILECHLTNEVTHYKGDCLHCDVVNEVLNEDGTHRDNVFYKMVGESYIPIASATTAAADPDAKLHHNEYNIENIGAKSTAAQNIVRLIQSYGAKIDGVGMQAHFIVGSSPSQVA
;
A
#
# COMPACT_ATOMS: atom_id res chain seq x y z
N MET A 1 13.06 63.42 -26.03
CA MET A 1 13.93 63.15 -24.89
C MET A 1 13.05 63.02 -23.65
N TRP A 2 12.56 61.80 -23.34
CA TRP A 2 12.02 61.43 -22.02
C TRP A 2 12.15 59.90 -21.90
N GLN A 3 12.80 59.52 -20.81
CA GLN A 3 13.11 58.16 -20.31
C GLN A 3 11.79 57.48 -19.85
N GLY A 4 11.64 56.17 -19.66
CA GLY A 4 12.55 55.03 -19.64
C GLY A 4 11.81 53.80 -19.05
N VAL A 5 12.36 52.62 -19.35
CA VAL A 5 12.30 51.36 -18.58
C VAL A 5 10.94 50.63 -18.46
N LEU A 6 10.72 49.71 -19.41
CA LEU A 6 9.90 48.51 -19.24
C LEU A 6 10.59 47.53 -18.27
N ARG A 7 10.02 47.29 -17.09
CA ARG A 7 10.41 46.19 -16.19
C ARG A 7 9.27 45.18 -16.03
N LYS A 8 9.59 43.97 -16.49
CA LYS A 8 9.21 42.62 -16.05
C LYS A 8 7.78 42.35 -15.56
N ARG A 9 7.15 41.42 -16.28
CA ARG A 9 6.00 40.58 -15.90
C ARG A 9 6.25 39.91 -14.54
N ASP A 10 5.29 40.05 -13.62
CA ASP A 10 5.00 39.02 -12.62
C ASP A 10 3.49 38.74 -12.64
N ARG A 11 3.13 37.59 -13.24
CA ARG A 11 1.79 37.02 -13.18
C ARG A 11 1.67 36.28 -11.85
N HIS A 12 1.07 36.90 -10.85
CA HIS A 12 0.40 36.16 -9.78
C HIS A 12 -0.95 35.67 -10.32
N HIS A 13 -0.95 34.51 -10.98
CA HIS A 13 -2.18 33.79 -11.25
C HIS A 13 -2.60 33.00 -10.01
N ARG A 14 -3.70 33.47 -9.43
CA ARG A 14 -4.54 32.81 -8.46
C ARG A 14 -4.93 31.43 -8.99
N TYR A 15 -4.52 30.37 -8.30
CA TYR A 15 -5.20 29.07 -8.38
C TYR A 15 -6.01 28.87 -7.10
N CYS A 16 -7.05 29.68 -6.94
CA CYS A 16 -8.20 29.27 -6.14
C CYS A 16 -9.23 28.72 -7.14
N LEU A 17 -9.26 27.39 -7.30
CA LEU A 17 -10.35 26.74 -8.02
C LEU A 17 -11.66 27.00 -7.24
N PRO A 18 -12.74 27.45 -7.90
CA PRO A 18 -14.01 27.71 -7.23
C PRO A 18 -14.61 26.40 -6.73
N CYS A 19 -14.93 26.37 -5.44
CA CYS A 19 -15.55 25.25 -4.74
C CYS A 19 -17.05 25.23 -5.07
N THR A 20 -17.46 24.39 -6.02
CA THR A 20 -18.87 24.31 -6.45
C THR A 20 -19.62 23.07 -5.93
N THR A 21 -18.99 22.19 -5.16
CA THR A 21 -19.70 21.12 -4.44
C THR A 21 -19.00 20.79 -3.12
N GLN A 22 -19.76 20.83 -2.03
CA GLN A 22 -19.33 20.72 -0.62
C GLN A 22 -18.60 19.40 -0.28
N GLN A 23 -18.60 18.43 -1.19
CA GLN A 23 -18.01 17.10 -1.04
C GLN A 23 -16.50 17.06 -1.34
N HIS A 24 -15.98 18.00 -2.14
CA HIS A 24 -14.57 18.00 -2.58
C HIS A 24 -13.58 18.61 -1.57
N CYS A 25 -14.05 19.28 -0.51
CA CYS A 25 -13.15 20.02 0.39
C CYS A 25 -12.44 19.16 1.46
N ARG A 26 -12.68 17.84 1.56
CA ARG A 26 -12.22 17.07 2.73
C ARG A 26 -11.38 15.82 2.43
N LEU A 27 -11.39 15.28 1.22
CA LEU A 27 -10.69 14.03 0.89
C LEU A 27 -9.70 14.26 -0.26
N ARG A 28 -8.40 14.18 0.04
CA ARG A 28 -7.32 14.31 -0.97
C ARG A 28 -6.79 12.95 -1.44
N GLU A 29 -7.23 11.88 -0.81
CA GLU A 29 -6.74 10.53 -1.01
C GLU A 29 -7.89 9.54 -0.81
N GLU A 30 -7.96 8.52 -1.67
CA GLU A 30 -8.96 7.46 -1.62
C GLU A 30 -8.29 6.11 -1.36
N HIS A 31 -8.95 5.25 -0.57
CA HIS A 31 -8.48 3.91 -0.25
C HIS A 31 -9.46 2.87 -0.78
N ALA A 32 -9.00 1.98 -1.65
CA ALA A 32 -9.81 0.90 -2.18
C ALA A 32 -9.93 -0.29 -1.21
N ARG A 33 -10.47 -0.03 0.00
CA ARG A 33 -10.38 -0.89 1.21
C ARG A 33 -10.60 -2.39 1.02
N ASN A 34 -11.45 -2.80 0.09
CA ASN A 34 -11.70 -4.23 -0.20
C ASN A 34 -11.56 -4.59 -1.69
N ALA A 35 -11.54 -3.61 -2.59
CA ALA A 35 -11.64 -3.89 -4.02
C ALA A 35 -10.29 -4.27 -4.66
N ILE A 36 -9.19 -3.96 -3.96
CA ILE A 36 -7.79 -4.25 -4.33
C ILE A 36 -7.22 -5.28 -3.34
N LYS A 37 -8.03 -6.25 -2.92
CA LYS A 37 -7.57 -7.38 -2.09
C LYS A 37 -7.59 -8.64 -2.94
N TRP A 38 -6.74 -9.61 -2.58
CA TRP A 38 -6.52 -10.82 -3.37
C TRP A 38 -7.82 -11.56 -3.69
N ASP A 39 -8.73 -11.74 -2.72
CA ASP A 39 -10.04 -12.39 -2.94
C ASP A 39 -10.89 -11.78 -4.06
N THR A 40 -10.72 -10.48 -4.29
CA THR A 40 -11.50 -9.71 -5.24
C THR A 40 -10.81 -9.65 -6.60
N ILE A 41 -9.48 -9.55 -6.58
CA ILE A 41 -8.66 -9.40 -7.79
C ILE A 41 -8.44 -10.73 -8.48
N GLU A 42 -8.12 -11.80 -7.75
CA GLU A 42 -7.76 -13.11 -8.32
C GLU A 42 -8.56 -14.25 -7.64
N ALA A 43 -9.89 -14.15 -7.74
CA ALA A 43 -10.85 -15.13 -7.20
C ALA A 43 -10.57 -16.58 -7.67
N THR A 44 -9.98 -16.74 -8.86
CA THR A 44 -9.63 -18.01 -9.48
C THR A 44 -8.19 -17.91 -9.98
N PRO A 45 -7.33 -18.94 -9.81
CA PRO A 45 -5.92 -18.88 -10.20
C PRO A 45 -5.74 -18.38 -11.63
N GLY A 46 -4.92 -17.34 -11.81
CA GLY A 46 -4.60 -16.75 -13.11
C GLY A 46 -5.74 -15.97 -13.78
N THR A 47 -6.88 -15.77 -13.12
CA THR A 47 -8.02 -15.00 -13.65
C THR A 47 -8.20 -13.72 -12.84
N PHE A 48 -7.84 -12.58 -13.45
CA PHE A 48 -7.85 -11.28 -12.80
C PHE A 48 -9.10 -10.45 -13.13
N SER A 49 -9.71 -9.83 -12.13
CA SER A 49 -10.86 -8.93 -12.28
C SER A 49 -10.67 -7.62 -11.53
N TYR A 50 -10.49 -6.54 -12.28
CA TYR A 50 -10.29 -5.18 -11.74
C TYR A 50 -11.57 -4.34 -11.77
N SER A 51 -12.69 -4.89 -12.23
CA SER A 51 -13.92 -4.13 -12.48
C SER A 51 -14.43 -3.32 -11.29
N LYS A 52 -14.31 -3.85 -10.06
CA LYS A 52 -14.76 -3.16 -8.84
C LYS A 52 -13.77 -2.10 -8.37
N SER A 53 -12.49 -2.36 -8.53
CA SER A 53 -11.41 -1.49 -8.07
C SER A 53 -11.12 -0.35 -9.05
N ASP A 54 -11.30 -0.59 -10.35
CA ASP A 54 -11.26 0.44 -11.39
C ASP A 54 -12.31 1.53 -11.16
N VAL A 55 -13.49 1.19 -10.62
CA VAL A 55 -14.49 2.21 -10.24
C VAL A 55 -13.93 3.20 -9.21
N ILE A 56 -13.11 2.72 -8.27
CA ILE A 56 -12.50 3.55 -7.23
C ILE A 56 -11.33 4.35 -7.81
N ARG A 57 -10.47 3.71 -8.63
CA ARG A 57 -9.39 4.39 -9.36
C ARG A 57 -9.95 5.53 -10.21
N ASP A 58 -10.96 5.25 -11.03
CA ASP A 58 -11.55 6.22 -11.96
C ASP A 58 -12.21 7.38 -11.21
N LEU A 59 -12.84 7.10 -10.06
CA LEU A 59 -13.37 8.14 -9.18
C LEU A 59 -12.25 9.04 -8.64
N ALA A 60 -11.16 8.46 -8.16
CA ALA A 60 -10.02 9.21 -7.64
C ALA A 60 -9.40 10.09 -8.74
N GLN A 61 -9.15 9.53 -9.93
CA GLN A 61 -8.63 10.25 -11.09
C GLN A 61 -9.56 11.39 -11.52
N LYS A 62 -10.87 11.11 -11.65
CA LYS A 62 -11.88 12.11 -12.03
C LYS A 62 -11.91 13.30 -11.08
N ASN A 63 -11.65 13.05 -9.79
CA ASN A 63 -11.66 14.08 -8.76
C ASN A 63 -10.27 14.70 -8.51
N GLY A 64 -9.22 14.28 -9.23
CA GLY A 64 -7.85 14.72 -9.00
C GLY A 64 -7.30 14.32 -7.62
N GLN A 65 -7.82 13.22 -7.06
CA GLN A 65 -7.39 12.65 -5.79
C GLN A 65 -6.25 11.66 -6.01
N LYS A 66 -5.40 11.51 -5.00
CA LYS A 66 -4.37 10.47 -4.97
C LYS A 66 -5.01 9.13 -4.60
N LEU A 67 -4.45 8.04 -5.10
CA LEU A 67 -4.89 6.70 -4.75
C LEU A 67 -3.85 6.03 -3.84
N ARG A 68 -4.31 5.41 -2.75
CA ARG A 68 -3.54 4.39 -2.03
C ARG A 68 -4.10 3.02 -2.37
N CYS A 69 -3.24 2.21 -2.96
CA CYS A 69 -3.57 0.83 -3.29
C CYS A 69 -3.35 -0.02 -2.04
N HIS A 70 -4.44 -0.60 -1.54
CA HIS A 70 -4.50 -1.34 -0.29
C HIS A 70 -5.35 -2.59 -0.52
N THR A 71 -4.81 -3.80 -0.42
CA THR A 71 -3.42 -4.17 -0.07
C THR A 71 -3.08 -5.46 -0.83
N LEU A 72 -1.80 -5.63 -1.16
CA LEU A 72 -1.41 -6.73 -2.05
C LEU A 72 -1.29 -8.07 -1.32
N VAL A 73 -0.57 -8.10 -0.19
CA VAL A 73 -0.35 -9.32 0.59
C VAL A 73 -0.91 -9.15 2.00
N TRP A 74 -1.88 -9.97 2.36
CA TRP A 74 -2.49 -9.99 3.69
C TRP A 74 -2.92 -11.42 4.07
N TYR A 75 -2.90 -11.73 5.37
CA TYR A 75 -3.21 -13.08 5.87
C TYR A 75 -4.72 -13.41 5.81
N THR A 76 -5.56 -12.40 5.74
CA THR A 76 -7.03 -12.53 5.62
C THR A 76 -7.49 -12.02 4.26
N GLN A 77 -8.74 -12.34 3.91
CA GLN A 77 -9.27 -12.15 2.55
C GLN A 77 -8.38 -12.82 1.48
N LEU A 78 -7.79 -13.95 1.88
CA LEU A 78 -7.06 -14.86 1.02
C LEU A 78 -7.96 -16.04 0.69
N LEU A 79 -7.96 -16.47 -0.56
CA LEU A 79 -8.83 -17.55 -1.03
C LEU A 79 -8.28 -18.90 -0.60
N ASN A 80 -9.20 -19.87 -0.44
CA ASN A 80 -8.86 -21.23 -0.02
C ASN A 80 -7.83 -21.90 -0.94
N TRP A 81 -7.85 -21.59 -2.24
CA TRP A 81 -6.90 -22.17 -3.19
C TRP A 81 -5.46 -21.75 -2.93
N VAL A 82 -5.23 -20.55 -2.38
CA VAL A 82 -3.90 -20.10 -1.95
C VAL A 82 -3.61 -20.62 -0.55
N SER A 83 -4.51 -20.40 0.41
CA SER A 83 -4.26 -20.70 1.83
C SER A 83 -4.09 -22.19 2.13
N ASN A 84 -4.74 -23.05 1.34
CA ASN A 84 -4.78 -24.51 1.54
C ASN A 84 -4.43 -25.27 0.24
N GLY A 85 -3.73 -24.64 -0.70
CA GLY A 85 -3.36 -25.26 -1.98
C GLY A 85 -2.29 -26.35 -1.86
N GLY A 86 -1.57 -26.44 -0.74
CA GLY A 86 -0.54 -27.46 -0.52
C GLY A 86 0.71 -27.28 -1.38
N PHE A 87 1.00 -26.05 -1.80
CA PHE A 87 2.15 -25.69 -2.63
C PHE A 87 3.46 -25.79 -1.85
N ASP A 88 4.54 -26.13 -2.55
CA ASP A 88 5.90 -25.96 -2.03
C ASP A 88 6.32 -24.47 -2.05
N ASP A 89 7.49 -24.19 -1.48
CA ASP A 89 8.03 -22.84 -1.35
C ASP A 89 8.19 -22.14 -2.71
N ALA A 90 8.81 -22.82 -3.69
CA ALA A 90 9.04 -22.28 -5.02
C ALA A 90 7.72 -21.97 -5.75
N THR A 91 6.77 -22.90 -5.74
CA THR A 91 5.46 -22.69 -6.38
C THR A 91 4.67 -21.57 -5.71
N LEU A 92 4.74 -21.45 -4.38
CA LEU A 92 4.05 -20.37 -3.67
C LEU A 92 4.69 -19.01 -3.95
N ILE A 93 6.01 -18.94 -4.10
CA ILE A 93 6.72 -17.73 -4.55
C ILE A 93 6.26 -17.36 -5.96
N ASP A 94 6.22 -18.30 -6.91
CA ASP A 94 5.76 -18.04 -8.28
C ASP A 94 4.32 -17.50 -8.31
N ILE A 95 3.42 -18.06 -7.50
CA ILE A 95 2.05 -17.58 -7.34
C ILE A 95 2.02 -16.14 -6.80
N LEU A 96 2.81 -15.87 -5.76
CA LEU A 96 2.93 -14.54 -5.17
C LEU A 96 3.44 -13.53 -6.19
N GLU A 97 4.53 -13.83 -6.88
CA GLU A 97 5.12 -12.92 -7.86
C GLU A 97 4.20 -12.67 -9.04
N CYS A 98 3.49 -13.70 -9.51
CA CYS A 98 2.50 -13.60 -10.58
C CYS A 98 1.35 -12.66 -10.18
N HIS A 99 0.79 -12.85 -8.97
CA HIS A 99 -0.29 -12.02 -8.46
C HIS A 99 0.13 -10.54 -8.39
N LEU A 100 1.24 -10.28 -7.71
CA LEU A 100 1.77 -8.92 -7.52
C LEU A 100 2.10 -8.26 -8.86
N THR A 101 2.73 -8.98 -9.77
CA THR A 101 3.10 -8.43 -11.09
C THR A 101 1.85 -8.04 -11.87
N ASN A 102 0.82 -8.90 -11.92
CA ASN A 102 -0.42 -8.61 -12.64
C ASN A 102 -1.15 -7.40 -12.05
N GLU A 103 -1.37 -7.41 -10.73
CA GLU A 103 -2.13 -6.36 -10.06
C GLU A 103 -1.42 -5.01 -10.12
N VAL A 104 -0.12 -4.97 -9.79
CA VAL A 104 0.65 -3.72 -9.76
C VAL A 104 0.87 -3.17 -11.17
N THR A 105 1.06 -4.04 -12.17
CA THR A 105 1.16 -3.58 -13.57
C THR A 105 -0.14 -2.95 -14.05
N HIS A 106 -1.30 -3.47 -13.62
CA HIS A 106 -2.60 -2.90 -13.97
C HIS A 106 -2.80 -1.49 -13.39
N TYR A 107 -2.33 -1.22 -12.17
CA TYR A 107 -2.41 0.12 -11.52
C TYR A 107 -1.16 0.98 -11.67
N LYS A 108 -0.25 0.62 -12.58
CA LYS A 108 1.05 1.29 -12.70
C LYS A 108 0.87 2.79 -12.95
N GLY A 109 1.45 3.60 -12.06
CA GLY A 109 1.38 5.06 -12.11
C GLY A 109 0.11 5.67 -11.50
N ASP A 110 -0.87 4.87 -11.09
CA ASP A 110 -2.08 5.34 -10.40
C ASP A 110 -1.89 5.35 -8.89
N CYS A 111 -1.19 4.36 -8.34
CA CYS A 111 -0.95 4.23 -6.91
C CYS A 111 0.17 5.18 -6.46
N LEU A 112 -0.16 6.23 -5.69
CA LEU A 112 0.88 7.02 -5.03
C LEU A 112 1.58 6.20 -3.94
N HIS A 113 0.79 5.56 -3.09
CA HIS A 113 1.27 4.65 -2.06
C HIS A 113 0.67 3.27 -2.30
N CYS A 114 1.44 2.23 -2.00
CA CYS A 114 1.02 0.85 -2.08
C CYS A 114 1.33 0.17 -0.74
N ASP A 115 0.30 -0.35 -0.08
CA ASP A 115 0.48 -1.21 1.08
C ASP A 115 0.79 -2.61 0.55
N VAL A 116 2.10 -2.95 0.51
CA VAL A 116 2.58 -4.20 -0.11
C VAL A 116 2.29 -5.38 0.79
N VAL A 117 2.71 -5.27 2.06
CA VAL A 117 2.46 -6.27 3.09
C VAL A 117 1.68 -5.64 4.24
N ASN A 118 0.58 -6.30 4.62
CA ASN A 118 -0.31 -5.84 5.69
C ASN A 118 -0.31 -6.83 6.85
N GLU A 119 -0.20 -6.30 8.08
CA GLU A 119 -0.46 -7.03 9.34
C GLU A 119 0.35 -8.34 9.52
N VAL A 120 1.65 -8.28 9.22
CA VAL A 120 2.54 -9.45 9.27
C VAL A 120 3.01 -9.80 10.69
N LEU A 121 2.61 -9.02 11.70
CA LEU A 121 3.04 -9.19 13.09
C LEU A 121 1.88 -9.50 14.04
N ASN A 122 2.15 -10.36 15.03
CA ASN A 122 1.32 -10.57 16.21
C ASN A 122 1.53 -9.44 17.24
N GLU A 123 0.69 -9.39 18.28
CA GLU A 123 0.79 -8.37 19.34
C GLU A 123 2.10 -8.43 20.13
N ASP A 124 2.71 -9.60 20.25
CA ASP A 124 4.00 -9.80 20.94
C ASP A 124 5.22 -9.50 20.04
N GLY A 125 4.99 -9.06 18.80
CA GLY A 125 6.05 -8.75 17.82
C GLY A 125 6.60 -9.97 17.07
N THR A 126 6.07 -11.18 17.31
CA THR A 126 6.39 -12.35 16.48
C THR A 126 5.71 -12.25 15.10
N HIS A 127 6.23 -12.97 14.11
CA HIS A 127 5.58 -13.07 12.81
C HIS A 127 4.22 -13.76 12.92
N ARG A 128 3.24 -13.20 12.22
CA ARG A 128 1.89 -13.75 12.14
C ARG A 128 1.87 -14.98 11.25
N ASP A 129 1.24 -16.03 11.76
CA ASP A 129 0.96 -17.26 11.02
C ASP A 129 0.11 -16.99 9.78
N ASN A 130 0.65 -17.33 8.60
CA ASN A 130 -0.06 -17.39 7.33
C ASN A 130 0.64 -18.38 6.38
N VAL A 131 0.03 -18.72 5.24
CA VAL A 131 0.59 -19.71 4.31
C VAL A 131 1.97 -19.30 3.79
N PHE A 132 2.18 -18.01 3.50
CA PHE A 132 3.46 -17.49 3.02
C PHE A 132 4.55 -17.63 4.08
N TYR A 133 4.28 -17.22 5.32
CA TYR A 133 5.25 -17.35 6.41
C TYR A 133 5.56 -18.83 6.73
N LYS A 134 4.57 -19.71 6.68
CA LYS A 134 4.75 -21.14 6.97
C LYS A 134 5.58 -21.87 5.93
N MET A 135 5.40 -21.53 4.65
CA MET A 135 6.08 -22.24 3.55
C MET A 135 7.38 -21.57 3.14
N VAL A 136 7.43 -20.24 3.12
CA VAL A 136 8.57 -19.45 2.61
C VAL A 136 9.41 -18.83 3.73
N GLY A 137 8.84 -18.65 4.92
CA GLY A 137 9.48 -17.91 6.02
C GLY A 137 9.40 -16.40 5.81
N GLU A 138 10.15 -15.60 6.57
CA GLU A 138 10.07 -14.13 6.52
C GLU A 138 10.45 -13.51 5.16
N SER A 139 11.13 -14.27 4.30
CA SER A 139 11.62 -13.81 3.00
C SER A 139 10.50 -13.49 1.99
N TYR A 140 9.25 -13.96 2.20
CA TYR A 140 8.13 -13.54 1.33
C TYR A 140 7.91 -12.02 1.36
N ILE A 141 8.29 -11.36 2.46
CA ILE A 141 8.12 -9.92 2.65
C ILE A 141 9.04 -9.10 1.72
N PRO A 142 10.39 -9.29 1.74
CA PRO A 142 11.27 -8.63 0.78
C PRO A 142 11.01 -9.06 -0.66
N ILE A 143 10.64 -10.33 -0.91
CA ILE A 143 10.23 -10.80 -2.25
C ILE A 143 9.06 -9.95 -2.75
N ALA A 144 7.98 -9.84 -1.98
CA ALA A 144 6.82 -9.04 -2.37
C ALA A 144 7.20 -7.58 -2.68
N SER A 145 8.04 -6.98 -1.83
CA SER A 145 8.50 -5.59 -2.03
C SER A 145 9.34 -5.43 -3.30
N ALA A 146 10.23 -6.39 -3.60
CA ALA A 146 11.04 -6.39 -4.81
C ALA A 146 10.18 -6.56 -6.07
N THR A 147 9.22 -7.50 -6.07
CA THR A 147 8.31 -7.72 -7.19
C THR A 147 7.45 -6.48 -7.45
N THR A 148 6.87 -5.88 -6.42
CA THR A 148 6.07 -4.65 -6.56
C THR A 148 6.92 -3.51 -7.12
N ALA A 149 8.16 -3.33 -6.63
CA ALA A 149 9.07 -2.30 -7.14
C ALA A 149 9.46 -2.52 -8.61
N ALA A 150 9.58 -3.77 -9.05
CA ALA A 150 9.87 -4.09 -10.44
C ALA A 150 8.68 -3.77 -11.37
N ALA A 151 7.46 -4.03 -10.91
CA ALA A 151 6.23 -3.74 -11.67
C ALA A 151 5.94 -2.23 -11.73
N ASP A 152 6.01 -1.53 -10.59
CA ASP A 152 5.87 -0.07 -10.50
C ASP A 152 6.99 0.57 -9.65
N PRO A 153 8.08 1.03 -10.30
CA PRO A 153 9.18 1.72 -9.63
C PRO A 153 8.82 3.08 -9.01
N ASP A 154 7.70 3.70 -9.39
CA ASP A 154 7.35 5.06 -8.97
C ASP A 154 6.45 5.06 -7.71
N ALA A 155 5.64 4.01 -7.54
CA ALA A 155 4.81 3.81 -6.35
C ALA A 155 5.62 3.79 -5.05
N LYS A 156 5.09 4.39 -3.97
CA LYS A 156 5.75 4.38 -2.64
C LYS A 156 5.33 3.16 -1.83
N LEU A 157 6.26 2.27 -1.55
CA LEU A 157 5.98 0.95 -0.98
C LEU A 157 5.95 1.00 0.55
N HIS A 158 4.87 0.52 1.14
CA HIS A 158 4.62 0.56 2.57
C HIS A 158 4.42 -0.84 3.15
N HIS A 159 4.97 -1.04 4.35
CA HIS A 159 4.48 -2.05 5.29
C HIS A 159 3.41 -1.40 6.18
N ASN A 160 2.20 -1.93 6.20
CA ASN A 160 1.08 -1.37 6.97
C ASN A 160 0.70 -2.27 8.15
N GLU A 161 0.55 -1.70 9.34
CA GLU A 161 0.35 -2.45 10.59
C GLU A 161 -0.47 -1.65 11.61
N TYR A 162 -1.20 -2.35 12.48
CA TYR A 162 -1.95 -1.75 13.60
C TYR A 162 -1.23 -1.96 14.93
N ASN A 163 -1.55 -1.12 15.93
CA ASN A 163 -0.96 -1.15 17.28
C ASN A 163 0.57 -0.94 17.31
N ILE A 164 1.12 -0.23 16.34
CA ILE A 164 2.53 0.16 16.29
C ILE A 164 2.77 1.62 16.67
N GLU A 165 1.71 2.33 17.08
CA GLU A 165 1.77 3.72 17.53
C GLU A 165 2.27 3.85 18.97
N ASN A 166 2.20 2.76 19.75
CA ASN A 166 2.76 2.63 21.08
C ASN A 166 4.17 2.01 21.02
N ILE A 167 5.08 2.51 21.85
CA ILE A 167 6.40 1.88 22.04
C ILE A 167 6.20 0.49 22.65
N GLY A 168 6.77 -0.53 22.02
CA GLY A 168 6.65 -1.90 22.48
C GLY A 168 7.29 -2.93 21.55
N ALA A 169 7.00 -4.21 21.80
CA ALA A 169 7.52 -5.30 21.02
C ALA A 169 7.07 -5.23 19.55
N LYS A 170 5.78 -4.93 19.31
CA LYS A 170 5.21 -4.85 17.95
C LYS A 170 5.78 -3.69 17.12
N SER A 171 5.91 -2.48 17.68
CA SER A 171 6.55 -1.35 17.00
C SER A 171 8.04 -1.59 16.75
N THR A 172 8.73 -2.26 17.67
CA THR A 172 10.14 -2.70 17.46
C THR A 172 10.24 -3.71 16.32
N ALA A 173 9.32 -4.69 16.28
CA ALA A 173 9.25 -5.67 15.21
C ALA A 173 8.91 -5.04 13.84
N ALA A 174 8.04 -4.02 13.80
CA ALA A 174 7.75 -3.28 12.57
C ALA A 174 9.01 -2.57 12.02
N GLN A 175 9.88 -2.02 12.89
CA GLN A 175 11.18 -1.52 12.47
C GLN A 175 12.10 -2.64 11.94
N ASN A 176 12.04 -3.84 12.52
CA ASN A 176 12.79 -4.98 12.03
C ASN A 176 12.32 -5.44 10.64
N ILE A 177 11.03 -5.33 10.32
CA ILE A 177 10.53 -5.57 8.96
C ILE A 177 11.18 -4.61 7.95
N VAL A 178 11.30 -3.32 8.29
CA VAL A 178 12.00 -2.36 7.43
C VAL A 178 13.46 -2.76 7.22
N ARG A 179 14.16 -3.15 8.30
CA ARG A 179 15.55 -3.61 8.22
C ARG A 179 15.69 -4.89 7.40
N LEU A 180 14.75 -5.83 7.52
CA LEU A 180 14.70 -7.05 6.74
C LEU A 180 14.56 -6.74 5.25
N ILE A 181 13.64 -5.87 4.86
CA ILE A 181 13.46 -5.49 3.45
C ILE A 181 14.74 -4.84 2.91
N GLN A 182 15.34 -3.93 3.67
CA GLN A 182 16.59 -3.26 3.31
C GLN A 182 17.78 -4.22 3.23
N SER A 183 17.86 -5.26 4.08
CA SER A 183 18.97 -6.21 4.06
C SER A 183 18.98 -7.09 2.80
N TYR A 184 17.82 -7.26 2.15
CA TYR A 184 17.69 -7.91 0.85
C TYR A 184 17.91 -6.95 -0.34
N GLY A 185 18.18 -5.66 -0.07
CA GLY A 185 18.29 -4.63 -1.12
C GLY A 185 16.95 -4.28 -1.78
N ALA A 186 15.83 -4.72 -1.20
CA ALA A 186 14.50 -4.43 -1.73
C ALA A 186 14.03 -3.02 -1.29
N LYS A 187 13.15 -2.44 -2.10
CA LYS A 187 12.62 -1.09 -1.90
C LYS A 187 11.59 -1.07 -0.77
N ILE A 188 11.67 -0.10 0.13
CA ILE A 188 10.61 0.29 1.08
C ILE A 188 10.70 1.80 1.29
N ASP A 189 9.57 2.50 1.18
CA ASP A 189 9.49 3.95 1.29
C ASP A 189 8.85 4.41 2.61
N GLY A 190 8.07 3.56 3.27
CA GLY A 190 7.39 3.95 4.51
C GLY A 190 6.79 2.80 5.32
N VAL A 191 6.34 3.16 6.52
CA VAL A 191 5.55 2.30 7.41
C VAL A 191 4.19 3.00 7.64
N GLY A 192 3.10 2.29 7.35
CA GLY A 192 1.75 2.73 7.60
C GLY A 192 1.28 2.36 9.00
N MET A 193 0.88 3.34 9.79
CA MET A 193 0.25 3.16 11.10
C MET A 193 -1.27 3.28 10.93
N GLN A 194 -2.02 2.22 11.22
CA GLN A 194 -3.47 2.19 10.97
C GLN A 194 -4.30 3.12 11.87
N ALA A 195 -3.79 3.46 13.06
CA ALA A 195 -4.43 4.33 14.04
C ALA A 195 -5.83 3.88 14.49
N HIS A 196 -6.02 2.56 14.63
CA HIS A 196 -7.24 1.98 15.22
C HIS A 196 -7.20 2.06 16.75
N PHE A 197 -7.80 3.11 17.31
CA PHE A 197 -7.84 3.33 18.76
C PHE A 197 -9.25 3.18 19.34
N ILE A 198 -9.30 2.68 20.57
CA ILE A 198 -10.46 2.86 21.45
C ILE A 198 -10.37 4.27 22.04
N VAL A 199 -11.52 4.96 22.18
CA VAL A 199 -11.57 6.30 22.76
C VAL A 199 -10.93 6.31 24.14
N GLY A 200 -9.94 7.19 24.34
CA GLY A 200 -9.17 7.30 25.58
C GLY A 200 -7.94 6.39 25.67
N SER A 201 -7.66 5.59 24.63
CA SER A 201 -6.51 4.67 24.57
C SER A 201 -5.43 5.09 23.57
N SER A 202 -5.42 6.36 23.16
CA SER A 202 -4.34 6.89 22.31
C SER A 202 -3.03 6.98 23.09
N PRO A 203 -1.88 6.70 22.45
CA PRO A 203 -0.57 6.82 23.08
C PRO A 203 -0.34 8.21 23.67
N SER A 204 0.21 8.29 24.89
CA SER A 204 0.71 9.55 25.45
C SER A 204 2.11 9.91 24.93
N GLN A 205 2.80 8.94 24.32
CA GLN A 205 4.09 9.05 23.65
C GLN A 205 4.03 8.23 22.36
N VAL A 206 4.52 8.80 21.26
CA VAL A 206 4.57 8.14 19.94
C VAL A 206 5.83 7.29 19.81
N ALA A 207 5.68 6.12 19.19
CA ALA A 207 6.74 5.14 18.92
C ALA A 207 7.78 5.55 17.87
#